data_AF-A0A258F869-F1
#
_entry.id   AF-A0A258F869-F1
#
_cell.length_a   1.000
_cell.length_b   1.000
_cell.length_c   1.000
_cell.angle_alpha   90.00
_cell.angle_beta   90.00
_cell.angle_gamma   90.00
#
_symmetry.space_group_name_H-M   'P 1'
#
loop_
_entity.id
_entity.type
_entity.pdbx_description
1 polymer ?
#
loop_
_entity_poly.entity_id
_entity_poly.type
_entity_poly.pdbx_seq_one_letter_code
_entity_poly.pdbx_strand_id
1 'polypeptide(L)' 'MLTDKQSLMLCGLLAMGIFVTGMLDILDNFVVLTLLTIIFLAIVVNLFFWKHPKEESDEEQHIE' A
#
# COMPACT_ATOMS: atom_id res chain seq x y z
N MET A 1 -12.18 1.32 6.06
CA MET A 1 -11.11 1.16 7.07
C MET A 1 -10.12 0.11 6.58
N LEU A 2 -9.00 0.54 5.98
CA LEU A 2 -7.84 -0.34 5.83
C LEU A 2 -7.10 -0.31 7.17
N THR A 3 -7.51 -1.18 8.09
CA THR A 3 -6.89 -1.33 9.42
C THR A 3 -5.37 -1.34 9.26
N ASP A 4 -4.64 -0.63 10.12
CA ASP A 4 -3.20 -0.39 10.06
C ASP A 4 -2.35 -1.61 9.67
N LYS A 5 -2.82 -2.80 10.03
CA LYS A 5 -2.25 -4.11 9.66
C LYS A 5 -2.28 -4.38 8.15
N GLN A 6 -3.36 -4.06 7.42
CA GLN A 6 -3.46 -4.24 5.96
C GLN A 6 -2.51 -3.33 5.20
N SER A 7 -2.39 -2.07 5.63
CA SER A 7 -1.43 -1.12 5.05
C SER A 7 0.01 -1.60 5.23
N LEU A 8 0.32 -2.12 6.42
CA LEU A 8 1.64 -2.69 6.75
C LEU A 8 1.92 -3.98 5.94
N MET A 9 0.90 -4.82 5.74
CA MET A 9 0.99 -6.03 4.91
C MET A 9 1.19 -5.70 3.42
N LEU A 10 0.49 -4.69 2.89
CA LEU A 10 0.68 -4.21 1.51
C LEU A 10 2.08 -3.62 1.29
N CYS A 11 2.58 -2.84 2.25
CA CYS A 11 3.97 -2.34 2.21
C CYS A 11 4.98 -3.48 2.22
N GLY A 12 4.79 -4.48 3.08
CA GLY A 12 5.66 -5.67 3.12
C GLY A 12 5.63 -6.48 1.82
N LEU A 13 4.45 -6.68 1.25
CA LEU A 13 4.26 -7.40 -0.02
C LEU A 13 4.87 -6.64 -1.20
N LEU A 14 4.78 -5.31 -1.23
CA LEU A 14 5.46 -4.48 -2.22
C LEU A 14 6.98 -4.56 -2.09
N ALA A 15 7.53 -4.42 -0.88
CA ALA A 15 8.97 -4.53 -0.67
C ALA A 15 9.51 -5.90 -1.11
N MET A 16 8.79 -6.97 -0.78
CA MET A 16 9.13 -8.33 -1.20
C MET A 16 9.01 -8.50 -2.72
N GLY A 17 7.96 -7.97 -3.34
CA GLY A 17 7.75 -8.02 -4.79
C GLY A 17 8.85 -7.30 -5.57
N ILE A 18 9.23 -6.08 -5.15
CA ILE A 18 10.34 -5.33 -5.76
C ILE A 18 11.66 -6.08 -5.57
N PHE A 19 11.90 -6.67 -4.40
CA PHE A 19 13.12 -7.42 -4.11
C PHE A 19 13.27 -8.67 -4.98
N VAL A 20 12.21 -9.46 -5.14
CA VAL A 20 12.21 -10.64 -6.03
C VAL A 20 12.35 -10.23 -7.49
N THR A 21 11.66 -9.17 -7.91
CA THR A 21 11.73 -8.66 -9.29
C THR A 21 13.13 -8.11 -9.63
N GLY A 22 13.80 -7.49 -8.65
CA GLY A 22 15.19 -7.05 -8.76
C GLY A 22 16.19 -8.22 -8.80
N MET A 23 15.97 -9.29 -8.03
CA MET A 23 16.81 -10.49 -8.09
C MET A 23 16.67 -11.27 -9.41
N LEU A 24 15.50 -11.22 -10.04
CA LEU A 24 15.23 -11.90 -11.29
C LEU A 24 15.72 -11.13 -12.52
N ASP A 25 16.41 -9.99 -12.32
CA ASP A 25 16.93 -9.04 -13.33
C ASP A 25 15.85 -8.47 -14.29
N ILE A 26 14.60 -8.89 -14.14
CA ILE A 26 13.42 -8.38 -14.85
C ILE A 26 13.21 -6.87 -14.59
N LEU A 27 13.74 -6.36 -13.48
CA LEU A 27 13.74 -4.94 -13.15
C LEU A 27 14.69 -4.09 -14.03
N ASP A 28 15.65 -4.71 -14.72
CA ASP A 28 16.57 -3.99 -15.63
C ASP A 28 15.86 -3.47 -16.88
N ASN A 29 14.74 -4.12 -17.27
CA ASN A 29 13.94 -3.63 -18.39
C ASN A 29 13.27 -2.29 -18.03
N PHE A 30 13.63 -1.24 -18.76
CA PHE A 30 13.11 0.12 -18.57
C PHE A 30 11.57 0.19 -18.51
N VAL A 31 10.90 -0.64 -19.31
CA VAL A 31 9.43 -0.73 -19.33
C VAL A 31 8.88 -1.29 -18.01
N VAL A 32 9.52 -2.35 -17.49
CA VAL A 32 9.09 -3.02 -16.25
C VAL A 32 9.37 -2.12 -15.05
N LEU A 33 10.55 -1.50 -15.02
CA LEU A 33 10.94 -0.55 -13.97
C LEU A 33 9.96 0.62 -13.89
N THR A 34 9.58 1.18 -15.05
CA THR A 34 8.62 2.28 -15.12
C THR A 34 7.23 1.85 -14.65
N LEU A 35 6.73 0.71 -15.11
CA LEU A 35 5.41 0.21 -14.72
C LEU A 35 5.32 -0.07 -13.21
N LEU A 36 6.35 -0.73 -12.67
CA LEU A 36 6.46 -1.06 -11.25
C LEU A 36 6.55 0.20 -10.39
N THR A 37 7.27 1.22 -10.86
CA THR A 37 7.35 2.53 -10.20
C THR A 37 5.99 3.24 -10.21
N ILE A 38 5.23 3.20 -11.31
CA ILE A 38 3.90 3.80 -11.38
C ILE A 38 2.93 3.12 -10.40
N ILE A 39 2.92 1.79 -10.34
CA ILE A 39 2.05 1.03 -9.43
C ILE A 39 2.45 1.31 -7.97
N PHE A 40 3.75 1.32 -7.69
CA PHE A 40 4.27 1.66 -6.37
C PHE A 40 3.88 3.07 -5.95
N LEU A 41 4.04 4.06 -6.84
CA LEU A 41 3.67 5.45 -6.59
C LEU A 41 2.16 5.59 -6.40
N ALA A 42 1.34 4.90 -7.19
CA ALA A 42 -0.11 4.88 -7.03
C ALA A 42 -0.51 4.33 -5.66
N ILE A 43 0.13 3.27 -5.17
CA ILE A 43 -0.13 2.72 -3.84
C ILE A 43 0.35 3.66 -2.75
N VAL A 44 1.55 4.25 -2.87
CA VAL A 44 2.08 5.23 -1.91
C VAL A 44 1.18 6.46 -1.82
N VAL A 45 0.77 7.01 -2.97
CA VAL A 45 -0.16 8.16 -3.04
C VAL A 45 -1.50 7.78 -2.44
N ASN A 46 -2.06 6.61 -2.77
CA ASN A 46 -3.32 6.14 -2.19
C ASN A 46 -3.22 5.98 -0.67
N LEU A 47 -2.12 5.41 -0.17
CA LEU A 47 -1.85 5.24 1.25
C LEU A 47 -1.66 6.58 1.97
N PHE A 48 -1.01 7.56 1.33
CA PHE A 48 -0.81 8.90 1.87
C PHE A 48 -2.08 9.75 1.82
N PHE A 49 -2.92 9.58 0.79
CA PHE A 49 -4.19 10.29 0.64
C PHE A 49 -5.29 9.71 1.53
N TRP A 50 -5.21 8.40 1.84
CA TRP A 50 -6.10 7.74 2.81
C TRP A 50 -5.87 8.21 4.25
N LYS A 51 -4.78 8.95 4.54
CA LYS A 51 -4.54 9.59 5.83
C LYS A 51 -5.37 10.87 6.09
N HIS A 52 -6.59 10.96 5.56
CA HIS A 52 -7.57 11.89 6.12
C HIS A 52 -8.57 11.09 6.97
N PRO A 53 -8.34 10.93 8.29
CA PRO A 53 -9.43 10.55 9.17
C PRO A 53 -10.49 11.64 9.07
N LYS A 54 -11.66 11.31 8.56
CA LYS A 54 -12.89 11.89 9.09
C LYS A 54 -13.38 10.87 10.11
N GLU A 55 -13.55 11.35 11.33
CA GLU A 55 -14.17 10.64 12.45
C GLU A 55 -15.49 10.00 12.03
N GLU A 56 -15.65 8.71 12.32
CA GLU A 56 -16.93 8.13 12.74
C GLU A 56 -16.62 6.87 13.58
N SER A 57 -16.31 7.11 14.85
CA SER A 57 -16.54 6.13 15.91
C SER A 57 -17.92 6.44 16.49
N ASP A 58 -18.97 5.97 15.84
CA ASP A 58 -20.30 5.88 16.43
C ASP A 58 -20.80 4.46 16.19
N GLU A 59 -20.62 3.59 17.18
CA GLU A 59 -21.55 2.50 17.51
C GLU A 59 -21.11 1.77 18.80
N GLU A 60 -21.02 2.49 19.92
CA GLU A 60 -21.17 1.90 21.27
C GLU A 60 -21.96 2.84 22.19
N GLN A 61 -23.20 3.16 21.81
CA GLN A 61 -24.24 3.51 22.77
C GLN A 61 -25.23 2.33 22.86
N HIS A 62 -24.80 1.29 23.59
CA HIS A 62 -25.68 0.23 24.07
C HIS A 62 -25.97 0.50 25.55
N ILE A 63 -27.19 0.99 25.81
CA ILE A 63 -28.09 0.54 26.88
C ILE A 63 -27.42 0.18 28.22
N GLU A 64 -27.38 1.11 29.19
CA GLU A 64 -28.17 1.16 30.44
C GLU A 64 -27.56 2.15 31.44
#